data_AF-A0A927PBW8-F1
#
_entry.id   AF-A0A927PBW8-F1
#
_cell.length_a   1.000
_cell.length_b   1.000
_cell.length_c   1.000
_cell.angle_alpha   90.00
_cell.angle_beta   90.00
_cell.angle_gamma   90.00
#
_symmetry.space_group_name_H-M   'P 1'
#
loop_
_entity.id
_entity.type
_entity.pdbx_description
1 polymer ?
#
loop_
_entity_poly.entity_id
_entity_poly.type
_entity_poly.pdbx_seq_one_letter_code
_entity_poly.pdbx_strand_id
1 'polypeptide(L)'
;MLPIIEAANAGDKDALIAAVNARMASLSTLDGRSAFKLYDTYGFPIEMTMELAAEKGLKVDEDDFAQRFKQHQETSHAGAEQRFKGGLADASEQTACLHTATHLLQAALRKVLGDEVHQKGSNITAERLRFDFTFGRKMTAEEIAEVQKLVNEAIEAKAPVTMEEMTVAEAKEQGAMGLFESKYGERVKVYTMGEFSKEICGGPHASNTGDLVSFKIQKEESSSAGVRRIKATIGRQA
;
A
#
# COMPACT_ATOMS: atom_id res chain seq x y z
N MET A 1 20.40 -32.79 6.30
CA MET A 1 19.36 -32.94 5.26
C MET A 1 19.24 -34.39 4.79
N LEU A 2 20.34 -35.15 4.70
CA LEU A 2 20.32 -36.59 4.38
C LEU A 2 19.35 -37.45 5.24
N PRO A 3 19.32 -37.35 6.58
CA PRO A 3 18.50 -38.26 7.41
C PRO A 3 16.98 -38.08 7.20
N ILE A 4 16.55 -36.86 6.89
CA ILE A 4 15.14 -36.53 6.61
C ILE A 4 14.73 -37.10 5.25
N ILE A 5 15.58 -36.95 4.23
CA ILE A 5 15.32 -37.45 2.87
C ILE A 5 15.31 -38.98 2.85
N GLU A 6 16.24 -39.62 3.57
CA GLU A 6 16.29 -41.07 3.71
C GLU A 6 15.05 -41.62 4.41
N ALA A 7 14.63 -41.02 5.52
CA ALA A 7 13.41 -41.42 6.22
C ALA A 7 12.13 -41.20 5.38
N ALA A 8 12.07 -40.10 4.64
CA ALA A 8 10.96 -39.82 3.73
C ALA A 8 10.89 -40.84 2.58
N ASN A 9 12.02 -41.20 1.98
CA ASN A 9 12.09 -42.19 0.90
C ASN A 9 11.78 -43.61 1.39
N ALA A 10 12.08 -43.92 2.65
CA ALA A 10 11.77 -45.20 3.27
C ALA A 10 10.29 -45.34 3.69
N GLY A 11 9.51 -44.25 3.67
CA GLY A 11 8.12 -44.25 4.13
C GLY A 11 7.96 -44.45 5.64
N ASP A 12 9.03 -44.32 6.41
CA ASP A 12 9.03 -44.47 7.86
C ASP A 12 8.65 -43.14 8.52
N LYS A 13 7.38 -43.06 8.93
CA LYS A 13 6.78 -41.85 9.50
C LYS A 13 7.41 -41.47 10.85
N ASP A 14 7.77 -42.45 11.68
CA ASP A 14 8.31 -42.19 13.01
C ASP A 14 9.77 -41.74 12.93
N ALA A 15 10.55 -42.36 12.04
CA ALA A 15 11.91 -41.93 11.73
C ALA A 15 11.93 -40.53 11.10
N LEU A 16 10.96 -40.23 10.23
CA LEU A 16 10.83 -38.90 9.61
C LEU A 16 10.54 -37.82 10.67
N ILE A 17 9.58 -38.07 11.56
CA ILE A 17 9.23 -37.14 12.65
C ILE A 17 10.44 -36.92 13.56
N ALA A 18 11.15 -37.99 13.95
CA ALA A 18 12.34 -37.90 14.77
C ALA A 18 13.47 -37.09 14.09
N ALA A 19 13.73 -37.34 12.80
CA ALA A 19 14.75 -36.65 12.03
C ALA A 19 14.42 -35.15 11.83
N VAL A 20 13.14 -34.81 11.62
CA VAL A 20 12.67 -33.42 11.54
C VAL A 20 12.83 -32.72 12.90
N ASN A 21 12.40 -33.35 13.99
CA ASN A 21 12.53 -32.76 15.33
C ASN A 21 13.99 -32.55 15.74
N ALA A 22 14.87 -33.50 15.44
CA ALA A 22 16.31 -33.36 15.67
C ALA A 22 16.90 -32.21 14.84
N ARG A 23 16.45 -32.06 13.58
CA ARG A 23 16.86 -30.94 12.74
C ARG A 23 16.35 -29.60 13.30
N MET A 24 15.10 -29.52 13.71
CA MET A 24 14.50 -28.33 14.32
C MET A 24 15.21 -27.93 15.60
N ALA A 25 15.57 -28.90 16.45
CA ALA A 25 16.36 -28.66 17.67
C ALA A 25 17.81 -28.21 17.38
N SER A 26 18.35 -28.56 16.20
CA SER A 26 19.69 -28.13 15.76
C SER A 26 19.71 -26.78 15.04
N LEU A 27 18.53 -26.21 14.72
CA LEU A 27 18.46 -24.89 14.11
C LEU A 27 18.83 -23.86 15.18
N SER A 28 19.94 -23.18 14.95
CA SER A 28 20.41 -22.05 15.78
C SER A 28 20.23 -20.70 15.06
N THR A 29 19.78 -20.72 13.80
CA THR A 29 19.62 -19.54 12.97
C THR A 29 18.32 -19.61 12.18
N LEU A 30 17.52 -18.55 12.26
CA LEU A 30 16.42 -18.23 11.36
C LEU A 30 17.02 -17.58 10.10
N ASP A 31 16.77 -18.19 8.95
CA ASP A 31 17.27 -17.68 7.68
C ASP A 31 16.64 -16.33 7.30
N GLY A 32 17.40 -15.53 6.55
CA GLY A 32 16.98 -14.19 6.15
C GLY A 32 15.74 -14.19 5.26
N ARG A 33 15.46 -15.27 4.51
CA ARG A 33 14.21 -15.41 3.73
C ARG A 33 13.00 -15.51 4.65
N SER A 34 13.07 -16.31 5.70
CA SER A 34 11.99 -16.45 6.69
C SER A 34 11.78 -15.14 7.45
N ALA A 35 12.85 -14.49 7.91
CA ALA A 35 12.78 -13.18 8.55
C ALA A 35 12.22 -12.10 7.61
N PHE A 36 12.64 -12.09 6.34
CA PHE A 36 12.13 -11.16 5.33
C PHE A 36 10.65 -11.37 5.06
N LYS A 37 10.16 -12.62 5.07
CA LYS A 37 8.74 -12.91 4.93
C LYS A 37 7.92 -12.36 6.12
N LEU A 38 8.43 -12.49 7.35
CA LEU A 38 7.80 -11.88 8.52
C LEU A 38 7.66 -10.36 8.36
N TYR A 39 8.70 -9.72 7.85
CA TYR A 39 8.69 -8.29 7.52
C TYR A 39 7.73 -7.92 6.38
N ASP A 40 7.93 -8.47 5.18
CA ASP A 40 7.23 -8.06 3.95
C ASP A 40 5.77 -8.52 3.92
N THR A 41 5.49 -9.73 4.39
CA THR A 41 4.14 -10.32 4.32
C THR A 41 3.32 -10.05 5.57
N TYR A 42 3.93 -10.15 6.75
CA TYR A 42 3.21 -10.08 8.03
C TYR A 42 3.41 -8.74 8.75
N GLY A 43 4.27 -7.86 8.24
CA GLY A 43 4.53 -6.54 8.82
C GLY A 43 5.30 -6.58 10.14
N PHE A 44 5.95 -7.70 10.48
CA PHE A 44 6.75 -7.83 11.70
C PHE A 44 8.08 -7.10 11.51
N PRO A 45 8.41 -6.09 12.34
CA PRO A 45 9.72 -5.46 12.31
C PRO A 45 10.84 -6.49 12.49
N ILE A 46 11.99 -6.25 11.85
CA ILE A 46 13.13 -7.17 11.96
C ILE A 46 13.65 -7.22 13.40
N GLU A 47 13.58 -6.10 14.11
CA GLU A 47 13.95 -5.96 15.52
C GLU A 47 13.14 -6.90 16.41
N MET A 48 11.82 -6.91 16.23
CA MET A 48 10.91 -7.82 16.95
C MET A 48 11.19 -9.29 16.60
N THR A 49 11.50 -9.56 15.32
CA THR A 49 11.84 -10.91 14.87
C THR A 49 13.15 -11.40 15.52
N MET A 50 14.14 -10.52 15.65
CA MET A 50 15.41 -10.80 16.32
C MET A 50 15.22 -11.02 17.82
N GLU A 51 14.43 -10.18 18.48
CA GLU A 51 14.11 -10.29 19.90
C GLU A 51 13.44 -11.64 20.22
N LEU A 52 12.37 -11.98 19.50
CA LEU A 52 11.65 -13.25 19.68
C LEU A 52 12.50 -14.48 19.33
N ALA A 53 13.38 -14.37 18.32
CA ALA A 53 14.31 -15.43 17.98
C ALA A 53 15.31 -15.65 19.12
N ALA A 54 15.87 -14.58 19.69
CA ALA A 54 16.82 -14.64 20.78
C ALA A 54 16.22 -15.29 22.05
N GLU A 55 14.95 -15.01 22.38
CA GLU A 55 14.24 -15.68 23.48
C GLU A 55 14.17 -17.21 23.31
N LYS A 56 14.22 -17.70 22.07
CA LYS A 56 14.21 -19.14 21.73
C LYS A 56 15.60 -19.70 21.48
N GLY A 57 16.66 -18.93 21.75
CA GLY A 57 18.04 -19.33 21.49
C GLY A 57 18.41 -19.36 20.00
N LEU A 58 17.63 -18.70 19.16
CA LEU A 58 17.86 -18.55 17.72
C LEU A 58 18.51 -17.20 17.41
N LYS A 59 19.40 -17.17 16.43
CA LYS A 59 19.89 -15.95 15.77
C LYS A 59 19.10 -15.72 14.49
N VAL A 60 19.09 -14.49 13.98
CA VAL A 60 18.58 -14.20 12.64
C VAL A 60 19.78 -13.96 11.72
N ASP A 61 19.71 -14.49 10.50
CA ASP A 61 20.68 -14.15 9.44
C ASP A 61 20.37 -12.75 8.89
N GLU A 62 20.94 -11.74 9.53
CA GLU A 62 20.74 -10.32 9.20
C GLU A 62 21.32 -9.96 7.82
N ASP A 63 22.41 -10.61 7.41
CA ASP A 63 23.05 -10.35 6.12
C ASP A 63 22.18 -10.83 4.95
N ASP A 64 21.64 -12.06 5.02
CA ASP A 64 20.69 -12.57 4.03
C ASP A 64 19.38 -11.75 4.04
N PHE A 65 18.91 -11.31 5.22
CA PHE A 65 17.77 -10.39 5.30
C PHE A 65 18.06 -9.06 4.57
N ALA A 66 19.21 -8.43 4.84
CA ALA A 66 19.60 -7.16 4.26
C ALA A 66 19.75 -7.24 2.74
N GLN A 67 20.33 -8.33 2.21
CA GLN A 67 20.43 -8.57 0.78
C GLN A 67 19.06 -8.65 0.11
N ARG A 68 18.12 -9.38 0.71
CA ARG A 68 16.74 -9.51 0.21
C ARG A 68 15.99 -8.20 0.30
N PHE A 69 16.15 -7.48 1.40
CA PHE A 69 15.54 -6.18 1.60
C PHE A 69 16.01 -5.18 0.53
N LYS A 70 17.32 -5.13 0.24
CA LYS A 70 17.89 -4.32 -0.83
C LYS A 70 17.35 -4.71 -2.20
N GLN A 71 17.30 -6.00 -2.51
CA GLN A 71 16.77 -6.47 -3.80
C GLN A 71 15.28 -6.13 -3.97
N HIS A 72 14.50 -6.20 -2.89
CA HIS A 72 13.10 -5.78 -2.88
C HIS A 72 12.95 -4.26 -3.11
N GLN A 73 13.83 -3.45 -2.51
CA GLN A 73 13.88 -2.00 -2.76
C GLN A 73 14.22 -1.70 -4.22
N GLU A 74 15.26 -2.34 -4.78
CA GLU A 74 15.68 -2.15 -6.17
C GLU A 74 14.57 -2.53 -7.16
N THR A 75 13.91 -3.67 -6.95
CA THR A 75 12.80 -4.11 -7.81
C THR A 75 11.59 -3.16 -7.70
N SER A 76 11.34 -2.65 -6.49
CA SER A 76 10.29 -1.65 -6.26
C SER A 76 10.61 -0.29 -6.92
N HIS A 77 11.89 0.07 -7.00
CA HIS A 77 12.38 1.30 -7.64
C HIS A 77 12.44 1.20 -9.16
N ALA A 78 12.87 0.07 -9.74
CA ALA A 78 12.94 -0.12 -11.19
C ALA A 78 11.56 0.03 -11.87
N GLY A 79 10.48 -0.36 -11.19
CA GLY A 79 9.11 -0.12 -11.65
C GLY A 79 8.58 1.30 -11.43
N ALA A 80 9.34 2.20 -10.79
CA ALA A 80 8.94 3.58 -10.55
C ALA A 80 9.33 4.53 -11.69
N GLU A 81 10.37 4.22 -12.47
CA GLU A 81 10.83 5.07 -13.58
C GLU A 81 9.85 5.14 -14.76
N GLN A 82 8.99 4.12 -14.93
CA GLN A 82 7.91 4.12 -15.92
C GLN A 82 6.61 4.79 -15.43
N ARG A 83 6.55 5.29 -14.19
CA ARG A 83 5.31 5.85 -13.61
C ARG A 83 5.21 7.35 -13.83
N PHE A 84 4.13 7.80 -14.44
CA PHE A 84 3.77 9.21 -14.56
C PHE A 84 3.48 9.83 -13.17
N LYS A 85 3.58 11.17 -13.11
CA LYS A 85 3.31 12.02 -11.92
C LYS A 85 2.19 11.44 -11.04
N GLY A 86 2.51 11.03 -9.82
CA GLY A 86 1.52 10.51 -8.85
C GLY A 86 1.32 8.99 -8.84
N GLY A 87 2.10 8.22 -9.62
CA GLY A 87 2.06 6.74 -9.60
C GLY A 87 1.22 6.10 -10.70
N LEU A 88 0.85 6.87 -11.72
CA LEU A 88 0.04 6.44 -12.86
C LEU A 88 0.87 5.61 -13.84
N ALA A 89 0.32 4.51 -14.34
CA ALA A 89 0.96 3.68 -15.37
C ALA A 89 0.82 4.26 -16.78
N ASP A 90 -0.28 4.99 -17.05
CA ASP A 90 -0.57 5.61 -18.34
C ASP A 90 -1.46 6.87 -18.14
N ALA A 91 -1.92 7.48 -19.24
CA ALA A 91 -2.79 8.65 -19.25
C ALA A 91 -4.17 8.36 -19.87
N SER A 92 -4.61 7.09 -19.88
CA SER A 92 -5.94 6.70 -20.37
C SER A 92 -7.04 7.32 -19.50
N GLU A 93 -8.24 7.44 -20.08
CA GLU A 93 -9.42 7.92 -19.34
C GLU A 93 -9.74 7.04 -18.13
N GLN A 94 -9.54 5.73 -18.26
CA GLN A 94 -9.74 4.77 -17.17
C GLN A 94 -8.74 5.00 -16.02
N THR A 95 -7.46 5.19 -16.34
CA THR A 95 -6.43 5.53 -15.34
C THR A 95 -6.73 6.88 -14.68
N ALA A 96 -7.25 7.86 -15.42
CA ALA A 96 -7.68 9.15 -14.88
C ALA A 96 -8.89 9.03 -13.92
N CYS A 97 -9.84 8.13 -14.22
CA CYS A 97 -10.94 7.80 -13.32
C CYS A 97 -10.43 7.13 -12.02
N LEU A 98 -9.51 6.17 -12.13
CA LEU A 98 -8.90 5.54 -10.95
C LEU A 98 -8.03 6.51 -10.15
N HIS A 99 -7.43 7.50 -10.80
CA HIS A 99 -6.72 8.58 -10.11
C HIS A 99 -7.66 9.47 -9.31
N THR A 100 -8.81 9.82 -9.89
CA THR A 100 -9.88 10.54 -9.18
C THR A 100 -10.36 9.74 -7.97
N ALA A 101 -10.57 8.43 -8.14
CA ALA A 101 -10.94 7.53 -7.04
C ALA A 101 -9.89 7.49 -5.93
N THR A 102 -8.61 7.68 -6.26
CA THR A 102 -7.52 7.73 -5.27
C THR A 102 -7.64 8.94 -4.35
N HIS A 103 -7.99 10.11 -4.89
CA HIS A 103 -8.22 11.33 -4.09
C HIS A 103 -9.46 11.22 -3.21
N LEU A 104 -10.56 10.67 -3.75
CA LEU A 104 -11.75 10.38 -2.93
C LEU A 104 -11.42 9.39 -1.80
N LEU A 105 -10.65 8.33 -2.09
CA LEU A 105 -10.19 7.38 -1.08
C LEU A 105 -9.35 8.06 0.00
N GLN A 106 -8.41 8.93 -0.36
CA GLN A 106 -7.58 9.64 0.60
C GLN A 106 -8.41 10.55 1.52
N ALA A 107 -9.34 11.32 0.96
CA ALA A 107 -10.24 12.16 1.74
C ALA A 107 -11.14 11.33 2.68
N ALA A 108 -11.69 10.20 2.19
CA ALA A 108 -12.49 9.30 3.01
C ALA A 108 -11.70 8.67 4.15
N LEU A 109 -10.47 8.21 3.89
CA LEU A 109 -9.59 7.66 4.92
C LEU A 109 -9.31 8.68 6.03
N ARG A 110 -9.04 9.94 5.69
CA ARG A 110 -8.81 10.99 6.69
C ARG A 110 -10.06 11.29 7.52
N LYS A 111 -11.24 11.31 6.90
CA LYS A 111 -12.52 11.51 7.61
C LYS A 111 -12.83 10.38 8.60
N VAL A 112 -12.49 9.14 8.28
CA VAL A 112 -12.82 7.97 9.12
C VAL A 112 -11.72 7.69 10.15
N LEU A 113 -10.45 7.80 9.76
CA LEU A 113 -9.31 7.35 10.57
C LEU A 113 -8.53 8.49 11.23
N GLY A 114 -8.75 9.74 10.84
CA GLY A 114 -8.06 10.92 11.37
C GLY A 114 -7.12 11.61 10.37
N ASP A 115 -6.80 12.87 10.67
CA ASP A 115 -5.99 13.75 9.83
C ASP A 115 -4.50 13.36 9.77
N GLU A 116 -4.06 12.46 10.66
CA GLU A 116 -2.73 11.85 10.64
C GLU A 116 -2.53 10.84 9.49
N VAL A 117 -3.59 10.48 8.76
CA VAL A 117 -3.48 9.65 7.57
C VAL A 117 -2.88 10.45 6.43
N HIS A 118 -1.69 10.01 5.99
CA HIS A 118 -0.93 10.58 4.89
C HIS A 118 -0.57 9.50 3.88
N GLN A 119 -0.62 9.84 2.60
CA GLN A 119 -0.17 8.96 1.53
C GLN A 119 1.34 8.69 1.68
N LYS A 120 1.72 7.41 1.58
CA LYS A 120 3.11 6.92 1.51
C LYS A 120 3.47 6.34 0.15
N GLY A 121 2.48 5.93 -0.64
CA GLY A 121 2.70 5.39 -1.98
C GLY A 121 1.39 5.29 -2.75
N SER A 122 1.49 5.39 -4.07
CA SER A 122 0.37 5.09 -4.95
C SER A 122 0.87 4.39 -6.20
N ASN A 123 0.08 3.46 -6.71
CA ASN A 123 0.27 2.91 -8.05
C ASN A 123 -1.09 2.64 -8.69
N ILE A 124 -1.32 3.25 -9.84
CA ILE A 124 -2.59 3.18 -10.57
C ILE A 124 -2.32 2.60 -11.95
N THR A 125 -3.12 1.63 -12.35
CA THR A 125 -3.17 1.06 -13.71
C THR A 125 -4.58 1.23 -14.27
N ALA A 126 -4.83 0.88 -15.53
CA ALA A 126 -6.19 0.89 -16.09
C ALA A 126 -7.16 -0.10 -15.38
N GLU A 127 -6.64 -1.09 -14.65
CA GLU A 127 -7.47 -2.12 -14.00
C GLU A 127 -7.76 -1.82 -12.54
N ARG A 128 -6.81 -1.19 -11.82
CA ARG A 128 -6.90 -1.03 -10.37
C ARG A 128 -6.03 0.11 -9.84
N LEU A 129 -6.35 0.56 -8.63
CA LEU A 129 -5.48 1.40 -7.82
C LEU A 129 -4.91 0.64 -6.62
N ARG A 130 -3.72 1.05 -6.19
CA ARG A 130 -3.07 0.66 -4.94
C ARG A 130 -2.67 1.93 -4.21
N PHE A 131 -3.13 2.07 -2.98
CA PHE A 131 -2.90 3.25 -2.15
C PHE A 131 -2.29 2.84 -0.82
N ASP A 132 -1.11 3.37 -0.52
CA ASP A 132 -0.36 3.08 0.70
C ASP A 132 -0.42 4.32 1.58
N PHE A 133 -0.77 4.17 2.86
CA PHE A 133 -1.02 5.29 3.78
C PHE A 133 -0.53 4.98 5.21
N THR A 134 -0.25 6.04 5.97
CA THR A 134 0.15 5.92 7.38
C THR A 134 -1.02 5.50 8.25
N PHE A 135 -0.91 4.32 8.86
CA PHE A 135 -1.84 3.88 9.88
C PHE A 135 -1.20 2.73 10.69
N GLY A 136 -1.22 2.86 12.02
CA GLY A 136 -0.42 2.01 12.92
C GLY A 136 -0.96 0.59 13.13
N ARG A 137 -2.22 0.33 12.74
CA ARG A 137 -2.89 -0.96 12.95
C ARG A 137 -3.68 -1.38 11.73
N LYS A 138 -4.18 -2.62 11.76
CA LYS A 138 -5.16 -3.08 10.78
C LYS A 138 -6.47 -2.28 10.92
N MET A 139 -7.08 -1.92 9.79
CA MET A 139 -8.42 -1.33 9.78
C MET A 139 -9.47 -2.37 10.21
N THR A 140 -10.49 -1.93 10.95
CA THR A 140 -11.64 -2.79 11.26
C THR A 140 -12.52 -2.97 10.02
N ALA A 141 -13.41 -3.97 10.05
CA ALA A 141 -14.33 -4.20 8.95
C ALA A 141 -15.29 -3.01 8.76
N GLU A 142 -15.68 -2.37 9.87
CA GLU A 142 -16.55 -1.20 9.91
C GLU A 142 -15.85 0.02 9.33
N GLU A 143 -14.57 0.26 9.67
CA GLU A 143 -13.77 1.34 9.08
C GLU A 143 -13.62 1.16 7.56
N ILE A 144 -13.35 -0.06 7.10
CA ILE A 144 -13.25 -0.36 5.66
C ILE A 144 -14.60 -0.10 4.97
N ALA A 145 -15.70 -0.54 5.59
CA ALA A 145 -17.04 -0.35 5.05
C ALA A 145 -17.42 1.14 4.98
N GLU A 146 -17.12 1.92 6.02
CA GLU A 146 -17.42 3.35 6.05
C GLU A 146 -16.59 4.13 5.04
N VAL A 147 -15.28 3.83 4.91
CA VAL A 147 -14.44 4.45 3.88
C VAL A 147 -14.99 4.15 2.48
N GLN A 148 -15.34 2.90 2.19
CA GLN A 148 -15.93 2.54 0.89
C GLN A 148 -17.26 3.25 0.66
N LYS A 149 -18.12 3.33 1.68
CA LYS A 149 -19.41 4.03 1.62
C LYS A 149 -19.23 5.50 1.29
N LEU A 150 -18.38 6.22 2.02
CA LEU A 150 -18.10 7.65 1.78
C LEU A 150 -17.58 7.92 0.37
N VAL A 151 -16.72 7.05 -0.17
CA VAL A 151 -16.24 7.18 -1.56
C VAL A 151 -17.39 7.00 -2.54
N ASN A 152 -18.27 6.02 -2.33
CA ASN A 152 -19.42 5.83 -3.20
C ASN A 152 -20.44 6.97 -3.08
N GLU A 153 -20.67 7.54 -1.90
CA GLU A 153 -21.49 8.74 -1.73
C GLU A 153 -20.93 9.93 -2.52
N ALA A 154 -19.60 10.11 -2.53
CA ALA A 154 -18.96 11.15 -3.33
C ALA A 154 -19.07 10.90 -4.85
N ILE A 155 -19.10 9.64 -5.29
CA ILE A 155 -19.36 9.25 -6.69
C ILE A 155 -20.84 9.51 -7.04
N GLU A 156 -21.76 9.13 -6.17
CA GLU A 156 -23.21 9.32 -6.35
C GLU A 156 -23.61 10.80 -6.38
N ALA A 157 -22.87 11.66 -5.69
CA ALA A 157 -23.03 13.11 -5.76
C ALA A 157 -22.78 13.69 -7.17
N LYS A 158 -22.06 12.95 -8.05
CA LYS A 158 -21.78 13.34 -9.44
C LYS A 158 -21.23 14.76 -9.55
N ALA A 159 -20.30 15.09 -8.65
CA ALA A 159 -19.71 16.42 -8.59
C ALA A 159 -18.79 16.64 -9.80
N PRO A 160 -18.82 17.83 -10.43
CA PRO A 160 -17.83 18.17 -11.44
C PRO A 160 -16.44 18.20 -10.82
N VAL A 161 -15.45 17.68 -11.55
CA VAL A 161 -14.04 17.78 -11.18
C VAL A 161 -13.47 19.00 -11.86
N THR A 162 -13.14 20.04 -11.09
CA THR A 162 -12.58 21.29 -11.61
C THR A 162 -11.08 21.36 -11.34
N MET A 163 -10.36 22.09 -12.20
CA MET A 163 -8.93 22.31 -12.08
C MET A 163 -8.64 23.80 -12.21
N GLU A 164 -7.91 24.32 -11.23
CA GLU A 164 -7.43 25.70 -11.21
C GLU A 164 -5.92 25.73 -10.99
N GLU A 165 -5.24 26.64 -11.68
CA GLU A 165 -3.83 26.91 -11.43
C GLU A 165 -3.69 28.12 -10.51
N MET A 166 -2.96 27.94 -9.41
CA MET A 166 -2.73 28.95 -8.39
C MET A 166 -1.38 28.74 -7.71
N THR A 167 -0.99 29.64 -6.82
CA THR A 167 0.21 29.48 -5.99
C THR A 167 -0.04 28.47 -4.86
N VAL A 168 1.03 27.93 -4.28
CA VAL A 168 0.92 27.02 -3.12
C VAL A 168 0.26 27.71 -1.92
N ALA A 169 0.48 29.01 -1.74
CA ALA A 169 -0.13 29.79 -0.67
C ALA A 169 -1.65 29.90 -0.83
N GLU A 170 -2.12 30.28 -2.03
CA GLU A 170 -3.55 30.33 -2.36
C GLU A 170 -4.21 28.96 -2.21
N ALA A 171 -3.55 27.90 -2.67
CA ALA A 171 -4.05 26.53 -2.54
C ALA A 171 -4.27 26.16 -1.06
N LYS A 172 -3.30 26.46 -0.19
CA LYS A 172 -3.40 26.20 1.26
C LYS A 172 -4.50 27.02 1.92
N GLU A 173 -4.64 28.29 1.56
CA GLU A 173 -5.70 29.16 2.07
C GLU A 173 -7.10 28.64 1.71
N GLN A 174 -7.23 28.05 0.52
CA GLN A 174 -8.46 27.38 0.08
C GLN A 174 -8.69 25.98 0.67
N GLY A 175 -7.83 25.54 1.59
CA GLY A 175 -7.90 24.22 2.22
C GLY A 175 -7.43 23.06 1.34
N ALA A 176 -6.72 23.34 0.23
CA ALA A 176 -6.18 22.29 -0.62
C ALA A 176 -5.08 21.52 0.11
N MET A 177 -5.18 20.20 0.11
CA MET A 177 -4.14 19.34 0.67
C MET A 177 -2.98 19.19 -0.32
N GLY A 178 -1.77 19.45 0.16
CA GLY A 178 -0.53 19.22 -0.58
C GLY A 178 0.24 18.05 0.02
N LEU A 179 0.56 17.05 -0.80
CA LEU A 179 1.32 15.87 -0.37
C LEU A 179 2.84 16.04 -0.46
N PHE A 180 3.33 16.94 -1.33
CA PHE A 180 4.76 17.05 -1.66
C PHE A 180 5.21 18.50 -1.84
N GLU A 181 5.13 19.28 -0.76
CA GLU A 181 5.44 20.72 -0.78
C GLU A 181 6.82 21.05 -1.36
N SER A 182 7.83 20.22 -1.07
CA SER A 182 9.20 20.43 -1.56
C SER A 182 9.39 20.22 -3.06
N LYS A 183 8.37 19.71 -3.77
CA LYS A 183 8.40 19.44 -5.22
C LYS A 183 7.55 20.43 -6.03
N TYR A 184 6.89 21.37 -5.38
CA TYR A 184 6.03 22.33 -6.05
C TYR A 184 6.85 23.47 -6.66
N GLY A 185 6.51 23.83 -7.89
CA GLY A 185 6.98 25.06 -8.51
C GLY A 185 6.19 26.27 -8.02
N GLU A 186 6.41 27.43 -8.65
CA GLU A 186 5.73 28.68 -8.31
C GLU A 186 4.20 28.60 -8.44
N ARG A 187 3.72 27.83 -9.43
CA ARG A 187 2.31 27.56 -9.67
C ARG A 187 2.03 26.06 -9.63
N VAL A 188 0.90 25.70 -9.03
CA VAL A 188 0.42 24.33 -8.88
C VAL A 188 -1.00 24.19 -9.43
N LYS A 189 -1.33 22.99 -9.85
CA LYS A 189 -2.70 22.61 -10.24
C LYS A 189 -3.43 22.08 -9.01
N VAL A 190 -4.58 22.65 -8.73
CA VAL A 190 -5.48 22.23 -7.66
C VAL A 190 -6.72 21.64 -8.30
N TYR A 191 -7.03 20.40 -7.93
CA TYR A 191 -8.23 19.71 -8.35
C TYR A 191 -9.25 19.72 -7.22
N THR A 192 -10.50 20.07 -7.55
CA THR A 192 -11.62 20.07 -6.60
C THR A 192 -12.69 19.08 -7.07
N MET A 193 -13.15 18.22 -6.16
CA MET A 193 -14.14 17.16 -6.41
C MET A 193 -15.36 17.39 -5.52
N GLY A 194 -16.12 18.44 -5.86
CA GLY A 194 -17.16 19.00 -4.98
C GLY A 194 -16.60 19.42 -3.62
N GLU A 195 -17.42 19.35 -2.58
CA GLU A 195 -17.01 19.64 -1.19
C GLU A 195 -16.21 18.50 -0.55
N PHE A 196 -15.99 17.39 -1.27
CA PHE A 196 -15.48 16.16 -0.67
C PHE A 196 -13.95 16.11 -0.61
N SER A 197 -13.27 16.57 -1.68
CA SER A 197 -11.81 16.58 -1.77
C SER A 197 -11.33 17.79 -2.58
N LYS A 198 -10.23 18.41 -2.12
CA LYS A 198 -9.49 19.47 -2.82
C LYS A 198 -8.00 19.25 -2.60
N GLU A 199 -7.26 18.99 -3.68
CA GLU A 199 -5.87 18.52 -3.59
C GLU A 199 -4.97 19.12 -4.68
N ILE A 200 -3.71 19.38 -4.32
CA ILE A 200 -2.67 19.75 -5.28
C ILE A 200 -2.23 18.49 -6.02
N CYS A 201 -2.53 18.40 -7.32
CA CYS A 201 -2.19 17.25 -8.14
C CYS A 201 -1.84 17.63 -9.59
N GLY A 202 -0.89 16.91 -10.18
CA GLY A 202 -0.39 17.18 -11.54
C GLY A 202 -0.69 16.10 -12.58
N GLY A 203 -1.45 15.05 -12.22
CA GLY A 203 -1.88 13.98 -13.13
C GLY A 203 -3.26 14.26 -13.75
N PRO A 204 -3.70 13.48 -14.75
CA PRO A 204 -5.04 13.55 -15.32
C PRO A 204 -6.12 13.04 -14.35
N HIS A 205 -7.34 13.57 -14.48
CA HIS A 205 -8.51 13.19 -13.67
C HIS A 205 -9.74 12.98 -14.56
N ALA A 206 -10.76 12.33 -14.02
CA ALA A 206 -12.09 12.29 -14.63
C ALA A 206 -12.69 13.70 -14.67
N SER A 207 -13.71 13.90 -15.51
CA SER A 207 -14.42 15.19 -15.58
C SER A 207 -15.49 15.31 -14.51
N ASN A 208 -16.03 14.18 -14.04
CA ASN A 208 -17.06 14.13 -13.02
C ASN A 208 -16.83 12.92 -12.09
N THR A 209 -17.13 13.05 -10.79
CA THR A 209 -17.00 11.93 -9.85
C THR A 209 -17.92 10.75 -10.21
N GLY A 210 -19.05 11.03 -10.86
CA GLY A 210 -19.99 10.03 -11.37
C GLY A 210 -19.44 9.15 -12.49
N ASP A 211 -18.39 9.61 -13.19
CA ASP A 211 -17.76 8.86 -14.29
C ASP A 211 -17.12 7.54 -13.82
N LEU A 212 -16.86 7.43 -12.51
CA LEU A 212 -16.28 6.25 -11.86
C LEU A 212 -17.30 5.10 -11.72
N VAL A 213 -18.60 5.38 -11.79
CA VAL A 213 -19.74 4.46 -11.62
C VAL A 213 -19.89 3.90 -10.21
N SER A 214 -18.85 3.30 -9.65
CA SER A 214 -18.81 2.79 -8.28
C SER A 214 -17.37 2.60 -7.82
N PHE A 215 -17.17 2.36 -6.52
CA PHE A 215 -15.87 2.08 -5.94
C PHE A 215 -15.93 0.86 -5.03
N LYS A 216 -14.93 -0.02 -5.14
CA LYS A 216 -14.84 -1.23 -4.33
C LYS A 216 -13.44 -1.48 -3.81
N ILE A 217 -13.30 -1.59 -2.50
CA ILE A 217 -12.08 -2.06 -1.84
C ILE A 217 -11.99 -3.57 -2.02
N GLN A 218 -10.93 -4.03 -2.68
CA GLN A 218 -10.67 -5.45 -2.91
C GLN A 218 -9.90 -6.07 -1.75
N LYS A 219 -8.94 -5.32 -1.20
CA LYS A 219 -8.07 -5.80 -0.13
C LYS A 219 -7.51 -4.63 0.68
N GLU A 220 -7.43 -4.85 1.99
CA GLU A 220 -6.65 -4.07 2.94
C GLU A 220 -5.58 -4.99 3.54
N GLU A 221 -4.32 -4.55 3.55
CA GLU A 221 -3.18 -5.34 4.05
C GLU A 221 -2.07 -4.47 4.63
N SER A 222 -1.17 -5.10 5.40
CA SER A 222 0.06 -4.42 5.86
C SER A 222 0.98 -4.21 4.66
N SER A 223 1.57 -3.02 4.53
CA SER A 223 2.63 -2.78 3.54
C SER A 223 4.02 -2.82 4.18
N SER A 224 4.15 -2.24 5.37
CA SER A 224 5.36 -2.22 6.20
C SER A 224 4.97 -1.72 7.59
N ALA A 225 5.92 -1.64 8.52
CA ALA A 225 5.67 -1.09 9.85
C ALA A 225 5.05 0.32 9.75
N GLY A 226 3.87 0.51 10.37
CA GLY A 226 3.14 1.78 10.38
C GLY A 226 2.49 2.20 9.05
N VAL A 227 2.51 1.35 8.02
CA VAL A 227 1.94 1.63 6.71
C VAL A 227 0.97 0.54 6.29
N ARG A 228 -0.24 0.95 5.92
CA ARG A 228 -1.30 0.09 5.40
C ARG A 228 -1.48 0.32 3.91
N ARG A 229 -2.02 -0.68 3.23
CA ARG A 229 -2.25 -0.68 1.78
C ARG A 229 -3.67 -1.09 1.48
N ILE A 230 -4.34 -0.29 0.65
CA ILE A 230 -5.61 -0.62 0.03
C ILE A 230 -5.39 -0.89 -1.46
N LYS A 231 -5.99 -1.96 -1.97
CA LYS A 231 -6.20 -2.19 -3.40
C LYS A 231 -7.68 -2.07 -3.69
N ALA A 232 -8.01 -1.32 -4.73
CA ALA A 232 -9.40 -1.04 -5.08
C ALA A 232 -9.59 -0.92 -6.61
N THR A 233 -10.84 -1.05 -7.02
CA THR A 233 -11.30 -0.93 -8.41
C THR A 233 -12.50 0.01 -8.48
N ILE A 234 -12.79 0.50 -9.69
CA ILE A 234 -14.00 1.27 -9.98
C ILE A 234 -14.96 0.47 -10.86
N GLY A 235 -16.23 0.89 -10.90
CA GLY A 235 -17.26 0.27 -11.73
C GLY A 235 -17.10 0.55 -13.22
N ARG A 236 -16.49 1.68 -13.59
CA ARG A 236 -16.17 2.02 -14.97
C ARG A 236 -15.31 0.92 -15.59
N GLN A 237 -15.74 0.42 -16.74
CA GLN A 237 -14.98 -0.55 -17.54
C GLN A 237 -14.08 0.21 -18.53
N ALA A 238 -12.88 -0.33 -18.76
CA ALA A 238 -11.91 0.21 -19.71
C ALA A 238 -12.39 0.08 -21.16
#